data_AF-A0A0E3LC08-F1
#
_entry.id   AF-A0A0E3LC08-F1
#
_cell.length_a   1.000
_cell.length_b   1.000
_cell.length_c   1.000
_cell.angle_alpha   90.00
_cell.angle_beta   90.00
_cell.angle_gamma   90.00
#
_symmetry.space_group_name_H-M   'P 1'
#
loop_
_entity.id
_entity.type
_entity.pdbx_description
1 polymer ?
#
loop_
_entity_poly.entity_id
_entity_poly.type
_entity_poly.pdbx_seq_one_letter_code
_entity_poly.pdbx_strand_id
1 'polypeptide(L)'
;MGFDVTVAGTEAATRLLKVSDSDGYYAKKLVNLDKTMEDIIEKRSDFDICFAFMHNDAGMTYAATMSALSQAKLYSIVFGRHADELAETIEFESEKIVSKDVHNPLRLKNRLDKVVEGIAA
;
A
#
# COMPACT_ATOMS: atom_id res chain seq x y z
N MET A 1 -3.97 17.23 3.49
CA MET A 1 -2.75 17.02 2.67
C MET A 1 -3.00 17.15 1.16
N GLY A 2 -4.24 17.34 0.67
CA GLY A 2 -4.47 17.69 -0.75
C GLY A 2 -4.20 16.60 -1.80
N PHE A 3 -3.77 15.40 -1.39
CA PHE A 3 -3.52 14.27 -2.28
C PHE A 3 -4.78 13.79 -2.99
N ASP A 4 -4.64 13.46 -4.28
CA ASP A 4 -5.58 12.62 -5.00
C ASP A 4 -5.25 11.14 -4.71
N VAL A 5 -6.12 10.47 -3.96
CA VAL A 5 -5.86 9.13 -3.43
C VAL A 5 -6.64 8.09 -4.22
N THR A 6 -5.90 7.15 -4.82
CA THR A 6 -6.45 5.95 -5.44
C THR A 6 -6.15 4.74 -4.56
N VAL A 7 -7.16 3.92 -4.24
CA VAL A 7 -6.97 2.65 -3.53
C VAL A 7 -7.22 1.50 -4.49
N ALA A 8 -6.14 0.83 -4.87
CA ALA A 8 -6.18 -0.38 -5.68
C ALA A 8 -6.22 -1.61 -4.77
N GLY A 9 -7.20 -2.50 -4.99
CA GLY A 9 -7.34 -3.70 -4.19
C GLY A 9 -8.05 -4.83 -4.94
N THR A 10 -8.00 -6.02 -4.36
CA THR A 10 -8.82 -7.15 -4.83
C THR A 10 -10.30 -6.83 -4.64
N GLU A 11 -11.17 -7.60 -5.30
CA GLU A 11 -12.61 -7.44 -5.13
C GLU A 11 -13.04 -7.58 -3.66
N ALA A 12 -12.46 -8.54 -2.93
CA ALA A 12 -12.75 -8.72 -1.50
C ALA A 12 -12.30 -7.51 -0.67
N ALA A 13 -11.08 -7.02 -0.88
CA ALA A 13 -10.53 -5.89 -0.13
C ALA A 13 -11.32 -4.60 -0.38
N THR A 14 -11.64 -4.31 -1.65
CA THR A 14 -12.41 -3.12 -2.02
C THR A 14 -13.84 -3.18 -1.50
N ARG A 15 -14.49 -4.35 -1.45
CA ARG A 15 -15.80 -4.53 -0.82
C ARG A 15 -15.77 -4.25 0.68
N LEU A 16 -14.75 -4.72 1.40
CA LEU A 16 -14.59 -4.42 2.83
C LEU A 16 -14.44 -2.92 3.06
N LEU A 17 -13.60 -2.24 2.27
CA LEU A 17 -13.44 -0.79 2.35
C LEU A 17 -14.75 -0.03 2.09
N LYS A 18 -15.54 -0.44 1.09
CA LYS A 18 -16.85 0.18 0.82
C LYS A 18 -17.81 0.04 1.99
N VAL A 19 -17.77 -1.06 2.72
CA VAL A 19 -18.62 -1.24 3.90
C VAL A 19 -18.09 -0.42 5.09
N SER A 20 -16.77 -0.32 5.24
CA SER A 20 -16.14 0.48 6.30
C SER A 20 -16.23 2.00 6.10
N ASP A 21 -16.33 2.45 4.85
CA ASP A 21 -16.48 3.85 4.45
C ASP A 21 -17.67 3.99 3.49
N SER A 22 -18.88 3.69 4.00
CA SER A 22 -20.12 3.66 3.20
C SER A 22 -20.41 4.97 2.48
N ASP A 23 -20.02 6.08 3.10
CA ASP A 23 -20.29 7.44 2.61
C ASP A 23 -19.14 7.97 1.74
N GLY A 24 -18.03 7.23 1.63
CA GLY A 24 -16.90 7.58 0.77
C GLY A 24 -16.14 8.82 1.23
N TYR A 25 -16.03 9.05 2.55
CA TYR A 25 -15.30 10.21 3.06
C TYR A 25 -13.78 10.05 2.91
N TYR A 26 -13.28 8.82 2.96
CA TYR A 26 -11.85 8.51 3.01
C TYR A 26 -11.34 7.89 1.70
N ALA A 27 -12.00 6.85 1.19
CA ALA A 27 -11.53 6.05 0.05
C ALA A 27 -12.40 6.27 -1.19
N LYS A 28 -12.33 7.49 -1.75
CA LYS A 28 -13.21 7.95 -2.84
C LYS A 28 -13.02 7.22 -4.16
N LYS A 29 -11.79 6.84 -4.50
CA LYS A 29 -11.43 6.20 -5.78
C LYS A 29 -10.92 4.79 -5.54
N LEU A 30 -11.84 3.83 -5.57
CA LEU A 30 -11.54 2.41 -5.46
C LEU A 30 -11.41 1.79 -6.86
N VAL A 31 -10.30 1.12 -7.12
CA VAL A 31 -10.00 0.51 -8.42
C VAL A 31 -9.56 -0.95 -8.26
N ASN A 32 -9.66 -1.72 -9.35
CA ASN A 32 -9.17 -3.09 -9.39
C ASN A 32 -7.64 -3.11 -9.40
N LEU A 33 -7.03 -3.94 -8.54
CA LEU A 33 -5.58 -4.05 -8.42
C LEU A 33 -4.92 -4.50 -9.72
N ASP A 34 -5.34 -5.62 -10.30
CA ASP A 34 -4.69 -6.19 -11.49
C ASP A 34 -4.73 -5.24 -12.68
N LYS A 35 -5.86 -4.55 -12.89
CA LYS A 35 -5.96 -3.50 -13.91
C LYS A 35 -5.03 -2.32 -13.65
N THR A 36 -4.88 -1.91 -12.39
CA THR A 36 -3.95 -0.83 -12.03
C THR A 36 -2.52 -1.25 -12.34
N MET A 37 -2.16 -2.50 -12.07
CA MET A 37 -0.85 -3.03 -12.42
C MET A 37 -0.63 -3.09 -13.92
N GLU A 38 -1.64 -3.49 -14.69
CA GLU A 38 -1.60 -3.44 -16.17
C GLU A 38 -1.34 -2.01 -16.66
N ASP A 39 -2.05 -1.02 -16.12
CA ASP A 39 -1.87 0.39 -16.48
C ASP A 39 -0.46 0.91 -16.14
N ILE A 40 0.13 0.47 -15.02
CA ILE A 40 1.52 0.79 -14.65
C ILE A 40 2.51 0.12 -15.61
N ILE A 41 2.30 -1.17 -15.91
CA ILE A 41 3.16 -1.95 -16.83
C ILE A 41 3.17 -1.34 -18.23
N GLU A 42 2.00 -0.91 -18.70
CA GLU A 42 1.85 -0.26 -20.00
C GLU A 42 2.15 1.24 -19.99
N LYS A 43 2.55 1.81 -18.85
CA LYS A 43 2.84 3.24 -18.67
C LYS A 43 1.67 4.14 -19.03
N ARG A 44 0.44 3.67 -18.83
CA ARG A 44 -0.81 4.44 -18.99
C ARG A 44 -1.12 5.30 -17.77
N SER A 45 -0.56 4.97 -16.61
CA SER A 45 -0.70 5.72 -15.36
C SER A 45 0.60 5.68 -14.55
N ASP A 46 0.78 6.64 -13.65
CA ASP A 46 1.84 6.66 -12.65
C ASP A 46 1.39 7.43 -11.39
N PHE A 47 2.18 7.37 -10.33
CA PHE A 47 1.91 8.01 -9.03
C PHE A 47 3.17 8.64 -8.44
N ASP A 48 3.00 9.66 -7.58
CA ASP A 48 4.12 10.27 -6.86
C ASP A 48 4.52 9.46 -5.61
N ILE A 49 3.55 8.82 -4.96
CA ILE A 49 3.72 8.08 -3.71
C ILE A 49 2.90 6.80 -3.76
N CYS A 50 3.49 5.68 -3.33
CA CYS A 50 2.82 4.39 -3.24
C CYS A 50 2.95 3.80 -1.84
N PHE A 51 1.83 3.48 -1.20
CA PHE A 51 1.78 2.69 0.03
C PHE A 51 1.30 1.28 -0.31
N ALA A 52 2.21 0.30 -0.33
CA ALA A 52 1.91 -1.08 -0.66
C ALA A 52 1.72 -1.92 0.61
N PHE A 53 0.50 -2.41 0.85
CA PHE A 53 0.17 -3.29 1.97
C PHE A 53 0.46 -4.75 1.61
N MET A 54 1.28 -5.43 2.42
CA MET A 54 1.64 -6.83 2.20
C MET A 54 1.67 -7.62 3.50
N HIS A 55 1.04 -8.80 3.47
CA HIS A 55 1.06 -9.79 4.54
C HIS A 55 1.48 -11.19 4.06
N ASN A 56 1.89 -11.29 2.78
CA ASN A 56 2.36 -12.49 2.10
C ASN A 56 3.15 -12.09 0.82
N ASP A 57 3.71 -13.09 0.14
CA ASP A 57 4.53 -12.92 -1.07
C ASP A 57 3.76 -12.37 -2.28
N ALA A 58 2.44 -12.62 -2.35
CA ALA A 58 1.61 -12.09 -3.43
C ALA A 58 1.55 -10.56 -3.36
N GLY A 59 1.35 -10.00 -2.15
CA GLY A 59 1.40 -8.55 -1.94
C GLY A 59 2.76 -7.93 -2.27
N MET A 60 3.84 -8.65 -1.99
CA MET A 60 5.20 -8.22 -2.32
C MET A 60 5.43 -8.13 -3.83
N THR A 61 4.89 -9.06 -4.61
CA THR A 61 5.08 -9.09 -6.07
C THR A 61 4.53 -7.80 -6.72
N TYR A 62 3.37 -7.32 -6.28
CA TYR A 62 2.82 -6.05 -6.74
C TYR A 62 3.70 -4.85 -6.37
N ALA A 63 4.25 -4.84 -5.15
CA ALA A 63 5.17 -3.80 -4.71
C ALA A 63 6.48 -3.79 -5.52
N ALA A 64 7.00 -4.97 -5.86
CA ALA A 64 8.18 -5.10 -6.70
C ALA A 64 7.94 -4.56 -8.11
N THR A 65 6.77 -4.83 -8.71
CA THR A 65 6.40 -4.24 -10.00
C THR A 65 6.29 -2.72 -9.92
N MET A 66 5.68 -2.18 -8.85
CA MET A 66 5.64 -0.73 -8.63
C MET A 66 7.04 -0.14 -8.54
N SER A 67 7.93 -0.72 -7.72
CA SER A 67 9.32 -0.26 -7.57
C SER A 67 10.09 -0.28 -8.90
N ALA A 68 9.84 -1.27 -9.76
CA ALA A 68 10.55 -1.41 -11.02
C ALA A 68 10.07 -0.46 -12.13
N LEU A 69 8.79 -0.07 -12.13
CA LEU A 69 8.14 0.57 -13.29
C LEU A 69 7.55 1.96 -13.00
N SER A 70 7.21 2.26 -11.76
CA SER A 70 6.61 3.54 -11.34
C SER A 70 7.68 4.51 -10.86
N GLN A 71 7.44 5.81 -11.02
CA GLN A 71 8.27 6.85 -10.40
C GLN A 71 7.93 7.11 -8.92
N ALA A 72 6.94 6.38 -8.37
CA ALA A 72 6.46 6.60 -7.02
C ALA A 72 7.52 6.31 -5.95
N LYS A 73 7.60 7.19 -4.95
CA LYS A 73 8.28 6.84 -3.71
C LYS A 73 7.50 5.73 -3.01
N LEU A 74 8.13 4.56 -2.87
CA LEU A 74 7.47 3.35 -2.36
C LEU A 74 7.64 3.17 -0.84
N TYR A 75 6.52 2.96 -0.17
CA TYR A 75 6.42 2.61 1.24
C TYR A 75 5.86 1.20 1.37
N SER A 76 6.69 0.25 1.80
CA SER A 76 6.31 -1.15 2.01
C SER A 76 5.72 -1.34 3.40
N ILE A 77 4.40 -1.48 3.49
CA ILE A 77 3.67 -1.71 4.73
C ILE A 77 3.56 -3.22 4.95
N VAL A 78 4.47 -3.77 5.75
CA VAL A 78 4.58 -5.22 5.99
C VAL A 78 3.97 -5.57 7.34
N PHE A 79 2.97 -6.46 7.35
CA PHE A 79 2.29 -6.83 8.59
C PHE A 79 1.93 -8.31 8.66
N GLY A 80 1.75 -8.81 9.89
CA GLY A 80 1.37 -10.20 10.16
C GLY A 80 2.41 -10.96 10.98
N ARG A 81 2.13 -12.24 11.26
CA ARG A 81 2.99 -13.07 12.13
C ARG A 81 4.43 -13.20 11.62
N HIS A 82 4.57 -13.21 10.30
CA HIS A 82 5.84 -13.39 9.58
C HIS A 82 6.35 -12.07 8.97
N ALA A 83 5.95 -10.92 9.54
CA ALA A 83 6.25 -9.61 8.95
C ALA A 83 7.76 -9.31 8.83
N ASP A 84 8.57 -9.75 9.79
CA ASP A 84 10.03 -9.54 9.72
C ASP A 84 10.65 -10.39 8.60
N GLU A 85 10.30 -11.68 8.54
CA GLU A 85 10.75 -12.61 7.50
C GLU A 85 10.39 -12.10 6.11
N LEU A 86 9.16 -11.61 5.93
CA LEU A 86 8.71 -11.02 4.67
C LEU A 86 9.41 -9.68 4.36
N ALA A 87 9.77 -8.90 5.38
CA ALA A 87 10.48 -7.64 5.17
C ALA A 87 11.96 -7.85 4.77
N GLU A 88 12.58 -8.93 5.24
CA GLU A 88 13.96 -9.31 4.90
C GLU A 88 14.10 -9.72 3.44
N THR A 89 13.06 -10.28 2.82
CA THR A 89 13.07 -10.70 1.41
C THR A 89 12.78 -9.56 0.42
N ILE A 90 12.48 -8.34 0.91
CA ILE A 90 12.33 -7.16 0.05
C ILE A 90 13.71 -6.67 -0.40
N GLU A 91 14.03 -6.92 -1.67
CA GLU A 91 15.29 -6.54 -2.35
C GLU A 91 15.19 -5.25 -3.19
N PHE A 92 14.00 -4.66 -3.28
CA PHE A 92 13.75 -3.44 -4.06
C PHE A 92 13.74 -2.17 -3.19
N GLU A 93 13.96 -1.01 -3.82
CA GLU A 93 14.00 0.29 -3.13
C GLU A 93 12.63 0.62 -2.54
N SER A 94 12.54 0.62 -1.21
CA SER A 94 11.33 1.04 -0.49
C SER A 94 11.64 1.40 0.97
N GLU A 95 10.85 2.31 1.53
CA GLU A 95 10.83 2.57 2.96
C GLU A 95 9.95 1.52 3.65
N LYS A 96 10.53 0.69 4.53
CA LYS A 96 9.85 -0.45 5.16
C LYS A 96 9.16 -0.05 6.46
N ILE A 97 7.85 -0.27 6.56
CA ILE A 97 7.03 -0.07 7.76
C ILE A 97 6.52 -1.44 8.22
N VAL A 98 7.21 -2.04 9.19
CA VAL A 98 6.97 -3.43 9.60
C VAL A 98 6.17 -3.50 10.92
N SER A 99 5.18 -4.39 11.02
CA SER A 99 4.41 -4.65 12.26
C SER A 99 3.98 -6.12 12.40
N LYS A 100 4.45 -6.80 13.46
CA LYS A 100 4.07 -8.21 13.76
C LYS A 100 2.64 -8.41 14.25
N ASP A 101 2.00 -7.34 14.70
CA ASP A 101 0.70 -7.41 15.37
C ASP A 101 -0.43 -7.61 14.33
N VAL A 102 -1.14 -8.74 14.41
CA VAL A 102 -2.18 -9.12 13.43
C VAL A 102 -3.54 -8.49 13.76
N HIS A 103 -3.79 -8.19 15.04
CA HIS A 103 -5.11 -7.76 15.52
C HIS A 103 -5.11 -6.35 16.12
N ASN A 104 -3.94 -5.80 16.44
CA ASN A 104 -3.83 -4.45 17.00
C ASN A 104 -3.33 -3.45 15.93
N PRO A 105 -4.25 -2.68 15.31
CA PRO A 105 -3.86 -1.72 14.27
C PRO A 105 -3.07 -0.53 14.83
N LEU A 106 -3.11 -0.27 16.14
CA LEU A 106 -2.52 0.94 16.73
C LEU A 106 -1.01 1.01 16.54
N ARG A 107 -0.31 -0.14 16.59
CA ARG A 107 1.14 -0.16 16.37
C ARG A 107 1.50 0.26 14.95
N LEU A 108 0.77 -0.26 13.97
CA LEU A 108 0.99 0.07 12.57
C LEU A 108 0.62 1.52 12.29
N LYS A 109 -0.55 1.95 12.79
CA LYS A 109 -1.05 3.33 12.70
C LYS A 109 -0.04 4.33 13.24
N ASN A 110 0.50 4.11 14.45
CA ASN A 110 1.48 5.02 15.05
C ASN A 110 2.82 5.09 14.28
N ARG A 111 3.20 4.04 13.55
CA ARG A 111 4.38 4.07 12.67
C ARG A 111 4.08 4.84 11.39
N LEU A 112 2.91 4.59 10.79
CA LEU A 112 2.46 5.27 9.59
C LEU A 112 2.27 6.77 9.82
N ASP A 113 1.70 7.18 10.95
CA ASP A 113 1.50 8.59 11.30
C ASP A 113 2.83 9.38 11.24
N LYS A 114 3.92 8.82 11.80
CA LYS A 114 5.24 9.47 11.78
C LYS A 114 5.79 9.66 10.36
N VAL A 115 5.54 8.67 9.50
CA VAL A 115 5.96 8.74 8.09
C VAL A 115 5.15 9.80 7.36
N VAL A 116 3.83 9.81 7.57
CA VAL A 116 2.91 10.77 6.94
C VAL A 116 3.19 12.20 7.41
N GLU A 117 3.50 12.41 8.69
CA GLU A 117 3.95 13.70 9.22
C GLU A 117 5.20 14.21 8.48
N GLY A 118 6.16 13.32 8.19
CA GLY A 118 7.36 13.66 7.42
C GLY A 118 7.10 13.97 5.93
N ILE A 119 6.02 13.43 5.35
CA ILE A 119 5.59 13.76 3.97
C ILE A 119 4.88 15.12 3.92
N ALA A 120 4.21 15.50 5.00
CA ALA A 120 3.46 16.77 5.09
C ALA A 120 4.33 18.00 5.40
N ALA A 121 5.58 17.78 5.84
CA ALA A 121 6.53 18.81 6.26
C ALA A 121 7.31 19.38 5.07
#